data_AF-A0A8H4LI87-F1
#
_entry.id   AF-A0A8H4LI87-F1
#
_cell.length_a   1.000
_cell.length_b   1.000
_cell.length_c   1.000
_cell.angle_alpha   90.00
_cell.angle_beta   90.00
_cell.angle_gamma   90.00
#
_symmetry.space_group_name_H-M   'P 1'
#
loop_
_entity.id
_entity.type
_entity.pdbx_description
1 polymer ?
#
loop_
_entity_poly.entity_id
_entity_poly.type
_entity_poly.pdbx_seq_one_letter_code
_entity_poly.pdbx_strand_id
1 'polypeptide(L)'
;MGSMATTTDKPTFARFDATKPSTTPESLIEAIQRDGGVIVENFISRQLAEQIYRASQLNILPIPLSDYHPHDKELPVMIGYVTALIKTTKENGATIGIPGSHLWGPERRPYDEEAIPAELEPGDSFIFLGNLYHAGGKNITRNEYRETVGIFLCKPTLRPAENQFLMVPLDRVRKLKPQAQRLLGYGVCKPSLGFMNYQDPMKVLFGIDDDETVLM
;
A
#
# COMPACT_ATOMS: atom_id res chain seq x y z
N MET A 1 -32.12 19.79 -32.23
CA MET A 1 -30.99 18.90 -32.59
C MET A 1 -30.33 18.49 -31.28
N GLY A 2 -30.35 17.20 -30.96
CA GLY A 2 -29.93 16.67 -29.67
C GLY A 2 -28.43 16.80 -29.46
N SER A 3 -28.06 17.35 -28.31
CA SER A 3 -26.70 17.29 -27.77
C SER A 3 -26.40 15.83 -27.42
N MET A 4 -25.53 15.18 -28.20
CA MET A 4 -24.91 13.92 -27.81
C MET A 4 -24.01 14.21 -26.60
N ALA A 5 -24.49 13.88 -25.40
CA ALA A 5 -23.62 13.70 -24.26
C ALA A 5 -22.75 12.48 -24.55
N THR A 6 -21.51 12.73 -24.95
CA THR A 6 -20.47 11.70 -24.89
C THR A 6 -20.33 11.31 -23.42
N THR A 7 -20.80 10.13 -23.05
CA THR A 7 -20.43 9.49 -21.79
C THR A 7 -18.93 9.21 -21.88
N THR A 8 -18.11 10.18 -21.48
CA THR A 8 -16.70 9.90 -21.22
C THR A 8 -16.67 8.99 -20.00
N ASP A 9 -16.48 7.69 -20.24
CA ASP A 9 -16.29 6.71 -19.17
C ASP A 9 -15.25 7.28 -18.21
N LYS A 10 -15.63 7.42 -16.94
CA LYS A 10 -14.69 7.87 -15.91
C LYS A 10 -13.51 6.89 -15.88
N PRO A 11 -12.27 7.37 -15.79
CA PRO A 11 -11.12 6.51 -15.55
C PRO A 11 -11.38 5.58 -14.36
N THR A 12 -10.93 4.33 -14.46
CA THR A 12 -11.07 3.31 -13.40
C THR A 12 -9.72 2.69 -13.08
N PHE A 13 -9.58 2.11 -11.89
CA PHE A 13 -8.40 1.31 -11.56
C PHE A 13 -8.51 -0.07 -12.21
N ALA A 14 -7.44 -0.52 -12.86
CA ALA A 14 -7.36 -1.89 -13.34
C ALA A 14 -7.52 -2.89 -12.18
N ARG A 15 -8.18 -4.03 -12.47
CA ARG A 15 -8.38 -5.14 -11.54
C ARG A 15 -7.65 -6.37 -12.05
N PHE A 16 -6.86 -6.99 -11.18
CA PHE A 16 -6.15 -8.25 -11.47
C PHE A 16 -6.41 -9.25 -10.36
N ASP A 17 -6.42 -10.53 -10.69
CA ASP A 17 -6.60 -11.61 -9.71
C ASP A 17 -5.25 -12.27 -9.45
N ALA A 18 -4.74 -12.18 -8.21
CA ALA A 18 -3.43 -12.71 -7.83
C ALA A 18 -3.30 -14.22 -8.00
N THR A 19 -4.42 -14.96 -8.10
CA THR A 19 -4.41 -16.41 -8.32
C THR A 19 -4.19 -16.79 -9.79
N LYS A 20 -4.37 -15.84 -10.72
CA LYS A 20 -4.21 -16.09 -12.14
C LYS A 20 -2.75 -15.99 -12.56
N PRO A 21 -2.21 -16.96 -13.32
CA PRO A 21 -0.85 -16.90 -13.84
C PRO A 21 -0.56 -15.68 -14.74
N SER A 22 -1.62 -15.06 -15.30
CA SER A 22 -1.53 -13.84 -16.11
C SER A 22 -1.25 -12.57 -15.29
N THR A 23 -1.44 -12.63 -13.98
CA THR A 23 -1.15 -11.51 -13.08
C THR A 23 0.32 -11.58 -12.68
N THR A 24 1.14 -10.74 -13.29
CA THR A 24 2.59 -10.69 -13.05
C THR A 24 2.96 -9.35 -12.41
N PRO A 25 4.13 -9.25 -11.74
CA PRO A 25 4.61 -7.96 -11.24
C PRO A 25 4.65 -6.88 -12.32
N GLU A 26 5.01 -7.23 -13.56
CA GLU A 26 5.10 -6.31 -14.69
C GLU A 26 3.72 -5.74 -15.05
N SER A 27 2.68 -6.57 -15.14
CA SER A 27 1.34 -6.08 -15.46
C SER A 27 0.74 -5.21 -14.36
N LEU A 28 1.06 -5.50 -13.10
CA LEU A 28 0.71 -4.64 -11.96
C LEU A 28 1.47 -3.31 -12.01
N ILE A 29 2.77 -3.33 -12.34
CA ILE A 29 3.60 -2.12 -12.48
C ILE A 29 3.07 -1.24 -13.62
N GLU A 30 2.74 -1.82 -14.77
CA GLU A 30 2.16 -1.09 -15.90
C GLU A 30 0.84 -0.41 -15.51
N ALA A 31 -0.04 -1.12 -14.80
CA ALA A 31 -1.28 -0.55 -14.29
C ALA A 31 -1.03 0.60 -13.30
N ILE A 32 -0.10 0.42 -12.35
CA ILE A 32 0.27 1.46 -11.38
C ILE A 32 0.89 2.67 -12.09
N GLN A 33 1.74 2.49 -13.10
CA GLN A 33 2.31 3.59 -13.85
C GLN A 33 1.24 4.38 -14.63
N ARG A 34 0.25 3.68 -15.19
CA ARG A 34 -0.85 4.27 -15.94
C ARG A 34 -1.85 5.00 -15.04
N ASP A 35 -2.32 4.34 -13.99
CA ASP A 35 -3.46 4.78 -13.18
C ASP A 35 -3.06 5.36 -11.82
N GLY A 36 -1.82 5.14 -11.38
CA GLY A 36 -1.31 5.51 -10.05
C GLY A 36 -1.73 4.55 -8.94
N GLY A 37 -2.57 3.56 -9.27
CA GLY A 37 -2.96 2.48 -8.38
C GLY A 37 -3.63 1.34 -9.14
N VAL A 38 -3.82 0.21 -8.46
CA VAL A 38 -4.37 -1.03 -9.01
C VAL A 38 -5.12 -1.79 -7.92
N ILE A 39 -6.20 -2.47 -8.29
CA ILE A 39 -6.89 -3.40 -7.40
C ILE A 39 -6.39 -4.81 -7.69
N VAL A 40 -5.95 -5.50 -6.65
CA VAL A 40 -5.51 -6.89 -6.72
C VAL A 40 -6.45 -7.76 -5.89
N GLU A 41 -7.25 -8.57 -6.59
CA GLU A 41 -8.18 -9.53 -6.02
C GLU A 41 -7.42 -10.75 -5.51
N ASN A 42 -7.92 -11.35 -4.43
CA ASN A 42 -7.29 -12.49 -3.76
C ASN A 42 -5.81 -12.25 -3.38
N PHE A 43 -5.44 -11.00 -3.09
CA PHE A 43 -4.07 -10.61 -2.74
C PHE A 43 -3.56 -11.38 -1.51
N ILE A 44 -4.44 -11.57 -0.52
CA ILE A 44 -4.29 -12.57 0.53
C ILE A 44 -5.49 -13.50 0.52
N SER A 45 -5.33 -14.69 1.12
CA SER A 45 -6.47 -15.59 1.26
C SER A 45 -7.52 -14.98 2.18
N ARG A 46 -8.79 -15.24 1.88
CA ARG A 46 -9.91 -14.86 2.75
C ARG A 46 -9.74 -15.38 4.18
N GLN A 47 -9.20 -16.60 4.33
CA GLN A 47 -8.91 -17.17 5.64
C GLN A 47 -7.89 -16.31 6.42
N LEU A 48 -6.84 -15.82 5.75
CA LEU A 48 -5.86 -14.95 6.38
C LEU A 48 -6.47 -13.57 6.74
N ALA A 49 -7.30 -13.00 5.86
CA ALA A 49 -8.03 -11.76 6.16
C ALA A 49 -8.91 -11.92 7.41
N GLU A 50 -9.64 -13.02 7.52
CA GLU A 50 -10.47 -13.33 8.70
C GLU A 50 -9.63 -13.54 9.97
N GLN A 51 -8.44 -14.16 9.86
CA GLN A 51 -7.51 -14.30 10.99
C GLN A 51 -7.01 -12.94 11.49
N ILE A 52 -6.62 -12.05 10.57
CA ILE A 52 -6.17 -10.69 10.90
C ILE A 52 -7.31 -9.90 11.54
N TYR A 53 -8.53 -9.97 10.97
CA TYR A 53 -9.71 -9.31 11.51
C TYR A 53 -10.00 -9.73 12.96
N ARG A 54 -9.92 -11.02 13.27
CA ARG A 54 -10.12 -11.50 14.65
C ARG A 54 -9.03 -11.02 15.60
N ALA A 55 -7.79 -10.89 15.11
CA ALA A 55 -6.67 -10.41 15.91
C ALA A 55 -6.71 -8.89 16.16
N SER A 56 -7.21 -8.09 15.21
CA SER A 56 -7.31 -6.62 15.35
C SER A 56 -8.30 -6.18 16.42
N GLN A 57 -9.36 -6.96 16.67
CA GLN A 57 -10.34 -6.70 17.74
C GLN A 57 -9.72 -6.64 19.15
N LEU A 58 -8.48 -7.10 19.30
CA LEU A 58 -7.78 -7.14 20.59
C LEU A 58 -6.95 -5.87 20.88
N ASN A 59 -6.72 -4.99 19.89
CA ASN A 59 -5.95 -3.75 20.08
C ASN A 59 -6.29 -2.71 18.99
N ILE A 60 -7.12 -1.72 19.32
CA ILE A 60 -7.36 -0.53 18.47
C ILE A 60 -6.61 0.64 19.08
N LEU A 61 -5.54 1.09 18.42
CA LEU A 61 -4.86 2.33 18.76
C LEU A 61 -5.27 3.42 17.76
N PRO A 62 -5.86 4.54 18.18
CA PRO A 62 -6.14 5.65 17.29
C PRO A 62 -4.82 6.32 16.89
N ILE A 63 -4.40 6.11 15.64
CA ILE A 63 -3.28 6.84 15.05
C ILE A 63 -3.88 7.97 14.21
N PRO A 64 -3.60 9.25 14.51
CA PRO A 64 -3.93 10.34 13.60
C PRO A 64 -3.06 10.17 12.35
N LEU A 65 -3.67 9.72 11.24
CA LEU A 65 -3.03 9.72 9.93
C LEU A 65 -3.02 11.16 9.42
N SER A 66 -1.83 11.73 9.25
CA SER A 66 -1.67 12.99 8.52
C SER A 66 -1.57 12.69 7.03
N ASP A 67 -2.47 13.21 6.21
CA ASP A 67 -2.36 13.14 4.75
C ASP A 67 -1.20 14.03 4.31
N TYR A 68 -0.11 13.41 3.87
CA TYR A 68 1.02 14.11 3.26
C TYR A 68 1.00 13.83 1.76
N HIS A 69 0.61 14.84 0.97
CA HIS A 69 0.68 14.77 -0.48
C HIS A 69 1.94 15.52 -0.95
N PRO A 70 3.05 14.84 -1.27
CA PRO A 70 4.22 15.52 -1.80
C PRO A 70 3.83 16.18 -3.13
N HIS A 71 4.13 17.47 -3.26
CA HIS A 71 3.81 18.29 -4.44
C HIS A 71 4.64 17.93 -5.69
N ASP A 72 5.47 16.90 -5.61
CA ASP A 72 6.43 16.53 -6.65
C ASP A 72 5.96 15.27 -7.40
N LYS A 73 5.82 15.40 -8.71
CA LYS A 73 5.44 14.33 -9.64
C LYS A 73 6.54 13.30 -9.83
N GLU A 74 7.79 13.70 -9.64
CA GLU A 74 8.92 12.96 -10.20
C GLU A 74 9.37 11.78 -9.35
N LEU A 75 8.97 11.73 -8.07
CA LEU A 75 9.45 10.72 -7.14
C LEU A 75 8.35 10.26 -6.17
N PRO A 76 7.54 9.23 -6.52
CA PRO A 76 6.72 8.57 -5.52
C PRO A 76 7.65 7.97 -4.46
N VAL A 77 7.57 8.53 -3.26
CA VAL A 77 8.39 8.17 -2.11
C VAL A 77 7.79 7.04 -1.27
N MET A 78 6.53 6.69 -1.56
CA MET A 78 5.73 5.74 -0.80
C MET A 78 4.86 4.91 -1.76
N ILE A 79 4.58 3.68 -1.36
CA ILE A 79 3.51 2.83 -1.91
C ILE A 79 2.64 2.34 -0.75
N GLY A 80 1.32 2.45 -0.92
CA GLY A 80 0.32 2.03 0.07
C GLY A 80 -0.42 0.79 -0.39
N TYR A 81 -0.68 -0.11 0.56
CA TYR A 81 -1.51 -1.29 0.40
C TYR A 81 -2.66 -1.17 1.39
N VAL A 82 -3.88 -1.05 0.90
CA VAL A 82 -5.08 -1.10 1.74
C VAL A 82 -5.82 -2.38 1.41
N THR A 83 -5.72 -3.35 2.31
CA THR A 83 -6.32 -4.69 2.15
C THR A 83 -7.59 -4.80 2.97
N ALA A 84 -8.65 -5.29 2.31
CA ALA A 84 -9.97 -5.49 2.90
C ALA A 84 -9.97 -6.67 3.87
N LEU A 85 -10.35 -6.42 5.13
CA LEU A 85 -10.62 -7.48 6.12
C LEU A 85 -12.10 -7.85 6.15
N ILE A 86 -12.95 -6.88 5.81
CA ILE A 86 -14.36 -7.07 5.49
C ILE A 86 -14.65 -6.45 4.11
N LYS A 87 -15.81 -6.77 3.53
CA LYS A 87 -16.23 -6.19 2.26
C LYS A 87 -16.26 -4.65 2.35
N THR A 88 -15.57 -3.98 1.43
CA THR A 88 -15.60 -2.52 1.30
C THR A 88 -16.48 -2.14 0.12
N THR A 89 -17.42 -1.25 0.37
CA THR A 89 -18.36 -0.71 -0.62
C THR A 89 -18.30 0.80 -0.60
N LYS A 90 -18.80 1.44 -1.66
CA LYS A 90 -18.95 2.90 -1.68
C LYS A 90 -19.72 3.40 -0.46
N GLU A 91 -20.79 2.71 -0.09
CA GLU A 91 -21.69 3.10 1.00
C GLU A 91 -21.04 2.96 2.38
N ASN A 92 -20.24 1.92 2.59
CA ASN A 92 -19.55 1.69 3.87
C ASN A 92 -18.17 2.36 3.96
N GLY A 93 -17.83 3.20 2.97
CA GLY A 93 -16.68 4.10 3.01
C GLY A 93 -15.40 3.49 2.46
N ALA A 94 -15.48 2.68 1.41
CA ALA A 94 -14.32 2.22 0.63
C ALA A 94 -13.34 3.36 0.36
N THR A 95 -12.03 3.06 0.38
CA THR A 95 -10.99 4.02 0.01
C THR A 95 -11.31 4.60 -1.36
N ILE A 96 -11.25 5.91 -1.51
CA ILE A 96 -11.44 6.60 -2.77
C ILE A 96 -10.09 7.04 -3.33
N GLY A 97 -9.94 7.02 -4.64
CA GLY A 97 -8.76 7.50 -5.34
C GLY A 97 -9.11 8.13 -6.68
N ILE A 98 -8.22 8.96 -7.21
CA ILE A 98 -8.43 9.60 -8.53
C ILE A 98 -7.40 9.04 -9.52
N PRO A 99 -7.79 8.14 -10.44
CA PRO A 99 -6.86 7.54 -11.39
C PRO A 99 -6.10 8.58 -12.22
N GLY A 100 -4.81 8.38 -12.40
CA GLY A 100 -3.92 9.26 -13.15
C GLY A 100 -3.47 10.51 -12.37
N SER A 101 -3.93 10.68 -11.13
CA SER A 101 -3.62 11.89 -10.35
C SER A 101 -2.19 11.98 -9.83
N HIS A 102 -1.48 10.85 -9.81
CA HIS A 102 -0.03 10.79 -9.56
C HIS A 102 0.82 11.53 -10.59
N LEU A 103 0.24 11.86 -11.76
CA LEU A 103 0.90 12.64 -12.82
C LEU A 103 0.63 14.15 -12.71
N TRP A 104 -0.22 14.57 -11.77
CA TRP A 104 -0.69 15.95 -11.67
C TRP A 104 0.30 16.84 -10.95
N GLY A 105 0.32 18.12 -11.34
CA GLY A 105 1.24 19.08 -10.75
C GLY A 105 0.64 19.80 -9.57
N PRO A 106 1.48 20.56 -8.84
CA PRO A 106 1.03 21.29 -7.65
C PRO A 106 -0.13 22.25 -7.94
N GLU A 107 -0.24 22.72 -9.18
CA GLU A 107 -1.30 23.64 -9.62
C GLU A 107 -2.68 22.98 -9.80
N ARG A 108 -2.73 21.65 -9.92
CA ARG A 108 -4.01 20.94 -10.10
C ARG A 108 -4.51 20.40 -8.77
N ARG A 109 -5.71 20.84 -8.41
CA ARG A 109 -6.44 20.36 -7.22
C ARG A 109 -7.40 19.23 -7.59
N PRO A 110 -7.64 18.27 -6.69
CA PRO A 110 -8.64 17.23 -6.87
C PRO A 110 -10.06 17.78 -6.66
N TYR A 111 -11.02 17.22 -7.39
CA TYR A 111 -12.45 17.39 -7.13
C TYR A 111 -13.08 16.07 -6.67
N ASP A 112 -14.07 16.15 -5.78
CA ASP A 112 -14.71 14.97 -5.17
C ASP A 112 -15.36 14.05 -6.23
N GLU A 113 -15.92 14.62 -7.30
CA GLU A 113 -16.55 13.88 -8.38
C GLU A 113 -15.56 13.10 -9.28
N GLU A 114 -14.27 13.43 -9.22
CA GLU A 114 -13.21 12.68 -9.93
C GLU A 114 -12.79 11.43 -9.16
N ALA A 115 -13.08 11.38 -7.85
CA ALA A 115 -12.71 10.26 -7.01
C ALA A 115 -13.65 9.07 -7.23
N ILE A 116 -13.06 7.89 -7.34
CA ILE A 116 -13.77 6.63 -7.48
C ILE A 116 -13.52 5.73 -6.27
N PRO A 117 -14.54 5.02 -5.77
CA PRO A 117 -14.36 4.05 -4.69
C PRO A 117 -13.64 2.80 -5.19
N ALA A 118 -12.62 2.37 -4.45
CA ALA A 118 -12.00 1.05 -4.59
C ALA A 118 -12.79 0.04 -3.74
N GLU A 119 -13.85 -0.52 -4.32
CA GLU A 119 -14.64 -1.58 -3.70
C GLU A 119 -13.92 -2.93 -3.76
N LEU A 120 -13.83 -3.61 -2.62
CA LEU A 120 -12.98 -4.78 -2.37
C LEU A 120 -13.76 -5.86 -1.61
N GLU A 121 -13.53 -7.12 -1.94
CA GLU A 121 -13.93 -8.26 -1.12
C GLU A 121 -12.84 -8.59 -0.07
N PRO A 122 -13.16 -9.30 1.03
CA PRO A 122 -12.16 -9.70 2.03
C PRO A 122 -11.00 -10.48 1.41
N GLY A 123 -9.79 -9.93 1.54
CA GLY A 123 -8.55 -10.46 0.95
C GLY A 123 -8.07 -9.71 -0.29
N ASP A 124 -8.91 -8.87 -0.90
CA ASP A 124 -8.49 -7.98 -1.97
C ASP A 124 -7.72 -6.79 -1.42
N SER A 125 -6.83 -6.21 -2.24
CA SER A 125 -6.04 -5.04 -1.86
C SER A 125 -6.09 -3.97 -2.93
N PHE A 126 -6.27 -2.71 -2.51
CA PHE A 126 -5.97 -1.55 -3.33
C PHE A 126 -4.52 -1.13 -3.09
N ILE A 127 -3.71 -1.13 -4.14
CA ILE A 127 -2.29 -0.78 -4.10
C ILE A 127 -2.10 0.51 -4.89
N PHE A 128 -1.47 1.53 -4.29
CA PHE A 128 -1.34 2.84 -4.91
C PHE A 128 -0.06 3.57 -4.53
N LEU A 129 0.38 4.49 -5.39
CA LEU A 129 1.51 5.37 -5.11
C LEU A 129 1.11 6.47 -4.12
N GLY A 130 2.03 6.87 -3.24
CA GLY A 130 1.76 7.89 -2.22
C GLY A 130 1.48 9.30 -2.78
N ASN A 131 1.78 9.56 -4.05
CA ASN A 131 1.42 10.79 -4.76
C ASN A 131 0.12 10.66 -5.57
N LEU A 132 -0.62 9.55 -5.47
CA LEU A 132 -2.01 9.47 -5.94
C LEU A 132 -2.90 10.22 -4.96
N TYR A 133 -3.79 11.10 -5.44
CA TYR A 133 -4.84 11.65 -4.58
C TYR A 133 -5.80 10.53 -4.17
N HIS A 134 -5.91 10.31 -2.86
CA HIS A 134 -6.75 9.28 -2.26
C HIS A 134 -7.22 9.73 -0.88
N ALA A 135 -8.28 9.12 -0.38
CA ALA A 135 -8.82 9.36 0.97
C ALA A 135 -9.64 8.16 1.45
N GLY A 136 -9.93 8.10 2.75
CA GLY A 136 -10.96 7.22 3.27
C GLY A 136 -12.34 7.68 2.80
N GLY A 137 -13.14 6.79 2.21
CA GLY A 137 -14.51 7.10 1.83
C GLY A 137 -15.40 7.34 3.06
N LYS A 138 -16.43 8.19 2.87
CA LYS A 138 -17.42 8.44 3.92
C LYS A 138 -18.30 7.21 4.12
N ASN A 139 -18.27 6.62 5.30
CA ASN A 139 -19.22 5.58 5.69
C ASN A 139 -20.58 6.24 6.02
N ILE A 140 -21.60 5.94 5.20
CA ILE A 140 -22.97 6.44 5.36
C ILE A 140 -23.95 5.35 5.84
N THR A 141 -23.47 4.13 6.06
CA THR A 141 -24.27 3.04 6.63
C THR A 141 -24.56 3.31 8.10
N ARG A 142 -25.58 2.64 8.65
CA ARG A 142 -25.96 2.80 10.06
C ARG A 142 -25.35 1.75 11.00
N ASN A 143 -24.93 0.62 10.45
CA ASN A 143 -24.63 -0.60 11.20
C ASN A 143 -23.42 -1.36 10.68
N GLU A 144 -22.59 -0.75 9.82
CA GLU A 144 -21.34 -1.36 9.36
C GLU A 144 -20.13 -0.56 9.84
N TYR A 145 -19.11 -1.27 10.34
CA TYR A 145 -17.79 -0.72 10.65
C TYR A 145 -16.79 -1.26 9.65
N ARG A 146 -16.23 -0.39 8.81
CA ARG A 146 -15.27 -0.81 7.77
C ARG A 146 -13.87 -0.94 8.34
N GLU A 147 -13.40 -2.18 8.44
CA GLU A 147 -12.02 -2.48 8.81
C GLU A 147 -11.17 -2.89 7.61
N THR A 148 -10.00 -2.30 7.52
CA THR A 148 -8.95 -2.59 6.55
C THR A 148 -7.61 -2.60 7.25
N VAL A 149 -6.66 -3.38 6.73
CA VAL A 149 -5.26 -3.27 7.14
C VAL A 149 -4.51 -2.41 6.12
N GLY A 150 -3.80 -1.40 6.61
CA GLY A 150 -2.94 -0.54 5.82
C GLY A 150 -1.47 -0.93 6.02
N ILE A 151 -0.75 -1.20 4.94
CA ILE A 151 0.71 -1.34 4.94
C ILE A 151 1.27 -0.28 4.02
N PHE A 152 2.07 0.62 4.56
CA PHE A 152 2.70 1.70 3.81
C PHE A 152 4.20 1.51 3.82
N LEU A 153 4.79 1.42 2.62
CA LEU A 153 6.22 1.27 2.43
C LEU A 153 6.78 2.58 1.89
N CYS A 154 7.96 2.99 2.36
CA CYS A 154 8.67 4.14 1.84
C CYS A 154 10.00 3.73 1.22
N LYS A 155 10.60 4.64 0.42
CA LYS A 155 11.99 4.48 -0.01
C LYS A 155 12.90 4.32 1.22
N PRO A 156 13.93 3.46 1.14
CA PRO A 156 14.79 3.17 2.28
C PRO A 156 15.70 4.34 2.70
N THR A 157 15.78 5.41 1.91
CA THR A 157 16.42 6.67 2.29
C THR A 157 15.56 7.55 3.20
N LEU A 158 14.30 7.18 3.45
CA LEU A 158 13.33 7.94 4.24
C LEU A 158 13.08 7.27 5.58
N ARG A 159 12.64 8.08 6.55
CA ARG A 159 12.27 7.58 7.87
C ARG A 159 10.87 6.96 7.83
N PRO A 160 10.68 5.71 8.27
CA PRO A 160 9.36 5.12 8.45
C PRO A 160 8.54 5.87 9.51
N ALA A 161 7.22 5.92 9.34
CA ALA A 161 6.32 6.52 10.33
C ALA A 161 6.34 5.76 11.67
N GLU A 162 6.41 4.43 11.61
CA GLU A 162 6.56 3.56 12.78
C GLU A 162 7.98 3.01 12.86
N ASN A 163 8.58 3.06 14.05
CA ASN A 163 9.93 2.55 14.26
C ASN A 163 9.92 1.03 14.48
N GLN A 164 10.02 0.27 13.39
CA GLN A 164 9.95 -1.19 13.41
C GLN A 164 11.06 -1.85 14.24
N PHE A 165 12.25 -1.24 14.34
CA PHE A 165 13.34 -1.73 15.18
C PHE A 165 13.01 -1.76 16.68
N LEU A 166 12.10 -0.87 17.12
CA LEU A 166 11.65 -0.79 18.52
C LEU A 166 10.35 -1.57 18.76
N MET A 167 9.49 -1.65 17.73
CA MET A 167 8.15 -2.25 17.84
C MET A 167 8.17 -3.77 17.73
N VAL A 168 9.07 -4.33 16.91
CA VAL A 168 9.12 -5.78 16.67
C VAL A 168 10.31 -6.38 17.45
N PRO A 169 10.06 -7.23 18.46
CA PRO A 169 11.13 -7.89 19.19
C PRO A 169 12.07 -8.68 18.27
N LEU A 170 13.38 -8.57 18.50
CA LEU A 170 14.37 -9.19 17.62
C LEU A 170 14.21 -10.72 17.50
N ASP A 171 13.76 -11.41 18.55
CA ASP A 171 13.47 -12.85 18.52
C ASP A 171 12.30 -13.22 17.59
N ARG A 172 11.37 -12.29 17.37
CA ARG A 172 10.30 -12.42 16.37
C ARG A 172 10.85 -12.19 14.97
N VAL A 173 11.65 -11.14 14.78
CA VAL A 173 12.30 -10.83 13.48
C VAL A 173 13.11 -12.02 12.97
N ARG A 174 13.86 -12.69 13.86
CA ARG A 174 14.66 -13.90 13.54
C ARG A 174 13.86 -15.05 12.92
N LYS A 175 12.56 -15.12 13.19
CA LYS A 175 11.66 -16.17 12.69
C LYS A 175 11.01 -15.80 11.35
N LEU A 176 11.16 -14.56 10.90
CA LEU A 176 10.67 -14.10 9.61
C LEU A 176 11.59 -14.54 8.48
N LYS A 177 11.04 -14.62 7.27
CA LYS A 177 11.84 -14.84 6.06
C LYS A 177 12.82 -13.67 5.84
N PRO A 178 13.98 -13.88 5.21
CA PRO A 178 14.98 -12.82 4.96
C PRO A 178 14.39 -11.55 4.35
N GLN A 179 13.52 -11.67 3.35
CA GLN A 179 12.86 -10.53 2.70
C GLN A 179 12.02 -9.69 3.67
N ALA A 180 11.31 -10.33 4.61
CA ALA A 180 10.53 -9.60 5.61
C ALA A 180 11.43 -8.93 6.65
N GLN A 181 12.58 -9.52 7.00
CA GLN A 181 13.58 -8.86 7.84
C GLN A 181 14.13 -7.61 7.14
N ARG A 182 14.47 -7.71 5.84
CA ARG A 182 14.88 -6.55 5.02
C ARG A 182 13.80 -5.47 4.96
N LEU A 183 12.53 -5.87 4.79
CA LEU A 183 11.39 -4.94 4.76
C LEU A 183 11.23 -4.15 6.07
N LEU A 184 11.56 -4.75 7.22
CA LEU A 184 11.58 -4.06 8.52
C LEU A 184 12.76 -3.10 8.70
N GLY A 185 13.67 -3.00 7.72
CA GLY A 185 14.79 -2.06 7.69
C GLY A 185 16.15 -2.67 7.99
N TYR A 186 16.26 -3.99 8.18
CA TYR A 186 17.55 -4.63 8.48
C TYR A 186 18.48 -4.80 7.27
N GLY A 187 17.99 -4.53 6.05
CA GLY A 187 18.82 -4.54 4.85
C GLY A 187 19.51 -3.20 4.60
N VAL A 188 20.68 -3.24 3.96
CA VAL A 188 21.40 -2.04 3.53
C VAL A 188 20.75 -1.42 2.30
N CYS A 189 20.55 -0.10 2.34
CA CYS A 189 20.26 0.68 1.15
C CYS A 189 21.57 1.20 0.56
N LYS A 190 21.91 0.70 -0.63
CA LYS A 190 23.06 1.18 -1.40
C LYS A 190 22.91 2.68 -1.71
N PRO A 191 24.02 3.45 -1.77
CA PRO A 191 25.38 3.00 -1.54
C PRO A 191 25.78 2.89 -0.06
N SER A 192 25.10 3.58 0.87
CA SER A 192 25.70 3.78 2.20
C SER A 192 24.76 3.99 3.39
N LEU A 193 23.54 3.47 3.36
CA LEU A 193 22.57 3.59 4.47
C LEU A 193 22.20 2.25 5.09
N GLY A 194 22.03 2.23 6.43
CA GLY A 194 21.53 1.07 7.17
C GLY A 194 22.60 0.10 7.70
N PHE A 195 23.89 0.45 7.62
CA PHE A 195 24.95 -0.41 8.15
C PHE A 195 24.93 -0.55 9.67
N MET A 196 25.38 -1.70 10.15
CA MET A 196 25.69 -1.97 11.56
C MET A 196 27.15 -2.38 11.68
N ASN A 197 27.96 -1.62 12.42
CA ASN A 197 29.41 -1.85 12.57
C ASN A 197 30.14 -1.97 11.22
N TYR A 198 29.80 -1.10 10.26
CA TYR A 198 30.32 -1.15 8.88
C TYR A 198 30.12 -2.51 8.21
N GLN A 199 29.00 -3.17 8.47
CA GLN A 199 28.60 -4.41 7.83
C GLN A 199 27.09 -4.41 7.58
N ASP A 200 26.64 -5.31 6.71
CA ASP A 200 25.21 -5.56 6.50
C ASP A 200 24.60 -6.18 7.77
N PRO A 201 23.55 -5.57 8.38
CA PRO A 201 22.91 -6.16 9.55
C PRO A 201 22.33 -7.55 9.29
N MET A 202 21.99 -7.89 8.04
CA MET A 202 21.53 -9.23 7.67
C MET A 202 22.58 -10.30 8.02
N LYS A 203 23.85 -10.02 7.76
CA LYS A 203 24.98 -10.89 8.09
C LYS A 203 25.27 -10.90 9.58
N VAL A 204 25.39 -9.72 10.18
CA VAL A 204 25.80 -9.58 11.59
C VAL A 204 24.75 -10.11 12.56
N LEU A 205 23.47 -9.81 12.32
CA LEU A 205 22.40 -10.18 13.23
C LEU A 205 21.86 -11.56 12.92
N PHE A 206 21.63 -11.91 11.65
CA PHE A 206 20.89 -13.11 11.28
C PHE A 206 21.76 -14.22 10.66
N GLY A 207 23.04 -13.96 10.40
CA GLY A 207 23.93 -14.92 9.75
C GLY A 207 23.56 -15.20 8.30
N ILE A 208 22.83 -14.27 7.66
CA ILE A 208 22.39 -14.39 6.27
C ILE A 208 23.45 -13.76 5.37
N ASP A 209 23.92 -14.54 4.40
CA ASP A 209 24.89 -14.12 3.37
C ASP A 209 24.38 -14.67 2.02
N ASP A 210 23.59 -13.86 1.33
CA ASP A 210 22.92 -14.16 0.06
C ASP A 210 23.26 -13.10 -1.01
N ASP A 211 22.66 -13.21 -2.19
CA ASP A 211 22.88 -12.31 -3.34
C ASP A 211 22.42 -10.86 -3.10
N GLU A 212 21.51 -10.64 -2.15
CA GLU A 212 21.07 -9.31 -1.73
C GLU A 212 21.97 -8.69 -0.66
N THR A 213 22.85 -9.47 -0.03
CA THR A 213 23.71 -9.03 1.07
C THR A 213 24.82 -8.11 0.55
N VAL A 214 24.95 -6.93 1.18
CA VAL A 214 25.95 -5.94 0.75
C VAL A 214 27.29 -6.21 1.43
N LEU A 215 28.23 -6.76 0.68
CA LEU A 215 29.63 -6.89 1.08
C LEU A 215 30.35 -5.55 0.88
N MET A 216 31.17 -5.18 1.86
CA MET A 216 32.16 -4.11 1.72
C MET A 216 33.54 -4.68 1.42
#